data_AF-A0A9R1QGK3-F1
#
_entry.id   AF-A0A9R1QGK3-F1
#
_cell.length_a   1.000
_cell.length_b   1.000
_cell.length_c   1.000
_cell.angle_alpha   90.00
_cell.angle_beta   90.00
_cell.angle_gamma   90.00
#
_symmetry.space_group_name_H-M   'P 1'
#
loop_
_entity.id
_entity.type
_entity.pdbx_description
1 polymer ?
#
loop_
_entity_poly.entity_id
_entity_poly.type
_entity_poly.pdbx_seq_one_letter_code
_entity_poly.pdbx_strand_id
1 'polypeptide(L)'
;MNYLAARGPKLQNFVTISLIQLACRITKFGWFDDDRFREIFKEATDFLALASQDHYLIGLKILNFLVMEMNQANSAMPLTLHRKIATSFKDQFLLQIFQISLTSLHQLKSEVPDELRRVPISLALRCLSFDFVGSPVDESSEEFGTVQLPASWRPLLQDPSTVQIFFDYYKVNDTSVSKEALECLVRLASVRRSLFVEDPARSQFLSHLMSGTREILQTGQGLADHGNYHEFCRLLGRFKVNYQLSELLNVEFYGEWLGLVAEFTTKSLLSWQWASNSVYYLLSLWSRLVTSVPYLKGDTPSLLDETVPKITEGFITSRINSVQASFADNSPDPDNPLENAESLQDQLESLPYLCRFKYESCSLFIINIMEPLLQAYTARSRLPASGDAAELSVIEGQIAWMVHIIAAILKIRQTVGCR
;
A
#
# COMPACT_ATOMS: atom_id res chain seq x y z
N MET A 1 -18.32 11.28 30.44
CA MET A 1 -17.71 12.45 29.77
C MET A 1 -17.36 13.62 30.68
N ASN A 2 -18.24 14.07 31.57
CA ASN A 2 -17.95 15.21 32.49
C ASN A 2 -16.62 15.12 33.26
N TYR A 3 -16.21 13.92 33.69
CA TYR A 3 -14.91 13.72 34.33
C TYR A 3 -13.73 14.02 33.40
N LEU A 4 -13.79 13.56 32.14
CA LEU A 4 -12.78 13.84 31.12
C LEU A 4 -12.75 15.34 30.79
N ALA A 5 -13.89 16.02 30.77
CA ALA A 5 -13.95 17.46 30.55
C ALA A 5 -13.31 18.23 31.71
N ALA A 6 -13.65 17.90 32.96
CA ALA A 6 -13.16 18.65 34.12
C ALA A 6 -11.68 18.35 34.47
N ARG A 7 -11.23 17.12 34.25
CA ARG A 7 -9.90 16.66 34.72
C ARG A 7 -8.97 16.18 33.62
N GLY A 8 -9.47 15.81 32.45
CA GLY A 8 -8.69 15.25 31.35
C GLY A 8 -7.40 16.00 31.02
N PRO A 9 -7.42 17.34 30.88
CA PRO A 9 -6.20 18.13 30.62
C PRO A 9 -5.12 18.02 31.70
N LYS A 10 -5.48 17.61 32.92
CA LYS A 10 -4.57 17.47 34.08
C LYS A 10 -4.13 16.03 34.34
N LEU A 11 -4.68 15.06 33.62
CA LEU A 11 -4.37 13.65 33.79
C LEU A 11 -3.16 13.24 32.96
N GLN A 12 -2.48 12.19 33.40
CA GLN A 12 -1.47 11.52 32.59
C GLN A 12 -2.13 10.92 31.33
N ASN A 13 -1.42 10.99 30.19
CA ASN A 13 -1.97 10.60 28.88
C ASN A 13 -2.52 9.15 28.88
N PHE A 14 -1.84 8.20 29.53
CA PHE A 14 -2.30 6.82 29.62
C PHE A 14 -3.64 6.69 30.37
N VAL A 15 -3.86 7.49 31.42
CA VAL A 15 -5.13 7.49 32.17
C VAL A 15 -6.26 8.05 31.30
N THR A 16 -5.99 9.15 30.60
CA THR A 16 -6.95 9.74 29.66
C THR A 16 -7.34 8.76 28.56
N ILE A 17 -6.36 8.07 27.96
CA ILE A 17 -6.59 7.04 26.94
C ILE A 17 -7.44 5.89 27.50
N SER A 18 -7.12 5.34 28.67
CA SER A 18 -7.91 4.25 29.28
C SER A 18 -9.35 4.65 29.56
N LEU A 19 -9.59 5.88 30.02
CA LEU A 19 -10.94 6.40 30.25
C LEU A 19 -11.71 6.58 28.93
N ILE A 20 -11.06 7.05 27.87
CA ILE A 20 -11.66 7.18 26.54
C ILE A 20 -12.02 5.79 25.98
N GLN A 21 -11.11 4.83 26.06
CA GLN A 21 -11.36 3.45 25.62
C GLN A 21 -12.54 2.82 26.36
N LEU A 22 -12.60 3.00 27.69
CA LEU A 22 -13.72 2.54 28.49
C LEU A 22 -15.04 3.18 28.03
N ALA A 23 -15.06 4.50 27.78
CA ALA A 23 -16.26 5.18 27.30
C ALA A 23 -16.71 4.65 25.92
N CYS A 24 -15.79 4.50 24.97
CA CYS A 24 -16.09 3.95 23.64
C CYS A 24 -16.61 2.51 23.72
N ARG A 25 -16.02 1.70 24.60
CA ARG A 25 -16.44 0.31 24.84
C ARG A 25 -17.85 0.25 25.42
N ILE A 26 -18.14 1.05 26.44
CA ILE A 26 -19.48 1.16 27.02
C ILE A 26 -20.49 1.57 25.94
N THR A 27 -20.17 2.58 25.12
CA THR A 27 -21.02 3.01 24.01
C THR A 27 -21.31 1.88 23.03
N LYS A 28 -20.29 1.10 22.64
CA LYS A 28 -20.48 -0.01 21.71
C LYS A 28 -21.42 -1.07 22.27
N PHE A 29 -21.25 -1.46 23.54
CA PHE A 29 -22.11 -2.46 24.16
C PHE A 29 -23.54 -1.96 24.35
N GLY A 30 -23.72 -0.69 24.72
CA GLY A 30 -25.03 -0.07 24.89
C GLY A 30 -25.67 0.45 23.59
N TRP A 31 -25.05 0.27 22.41
CA TRP A 31 -25.40 0.98 21.17
C TRP A 31 -26.87 0.87 20.75
N PHE A 32 -27.50 -0.28 21.04
CA PHE A 32 -28.92 -0.54 20.78
C PHE A 32 -29.77 -0.67 22.06
N ASP A 33 -29.16 -0.54 23.23
CA ASP A 33 -29.86 -0.61 24.51
C ASP A 33 -30.54 0.73 24.82
N ASP A 34 -29.87 1.85 24.53
CA ASP A 34 -30.37 3.20 24.77
C ASP A 34 -29.73 4.22 23.82
N ASP A 35 -30.53 5.17 23.31
CA ASP A 35 -30.07 6.23 22.40
C ASP A 35 -28.99 7.12 23.00
N ARG A 36 -28.96 7.26 24.34
CA ARG A 36 -27.95 8.05 25.06
C ARG A 36 -26.52 7.57 24.81
N PHE A 37 -26.32 6.29 24.52
CA PHE A 37 -24.98 5.79 24.20
C PHE A 37 -24.44 6.38 22.88
N ARG A 38 -25.32 6.80 21.97
CA ARG A 38 -24.97 7.46 20.71
C ARG A 38 -24.68 8.96 20.87
N GLU A 39 -24.98 9.56 22.02
CA GLU A 39 -24.64 10.95 22.33
C GLU A 39 -23.13 11.19 22.43
N ILE A 40 -22.31 10.13 22.57
CA ILE A 40 -20.84 10.26 22.63
C ILE A 40 -20.25 11.05 21.46
N PHE A 41 -20.88 10.98 20.28
CA PHE A 41 -20.45 11.77 19.13
C PHE A 41 -20.63 13.26 19.40
N LYS A 42 -21.81 13.66 19.89
CA LYS A 42 -22.10 15.04 20.28
C LYS A 42 -21.18 15.48 21.41
N GLU A 43 -21.01 14.66 22.44
CA GLU A 43 -20.12 14.95 23.55
C GLU A 43 -18.68 15.18 23.05
N ALA A 44 -18.18 14.35 22.13
CA ALA A 44 -16.86 14.54 21.52
C ALA A 44 -16.78 15.84 20.71
N THR A 45 -17.82 16.21 19.96
CA THR A 45 -17.85 17.52 19.26
C THR A 45 -17.89 18.71 20.22
N ASP A 46 -18.53 18.56 21.39
CA ASP A 46 -18.53 19.60 22.42
C ASP A 46 -17.11 19.87 22.93
N PHE A 47 -16.27 18.82 23.06
CA PHE A 47 -14.84 18.99 23.38
C PHE A 47 -14.09 19.80 22.31
N LEU A 48 -14.40 19.60 21.03
CA LEU A 48 -13.77 20.32 19.91
C LEU A 48 -14.19 21.80 19.87
N ALA A 49 -15.40 22.13 20.36
CA ALA A 49 -15.91 23.49 20.43
C ALA A 49 -15.33 24.31 21.59
N LEU A 50 -14.71 23.66 22.59
CA LEU A 50 -14.05 24.35 23.70
C LEU A 50 -12.81 25.09 23.21
N ALA A 51 -12.63 26.33 23.67
CA ALA A 51 -11.46 27.16 23.36
C ALA A 51 -10.19 26.70 24.14
N SER A 52 -9.82 25.43 24.03
CA SER A 52 -8.68 24.83 24.71
C SER A 52 -8.09 23.69 23.85
N GLN A 53 -6.78 23.79 23.57
CA GLN A 53 -6.07 22.79 22.78
C GLN A 53 -6.10 21.38 23.40
N ASP A 54 -6.00 21.28 24.73
CA ASP A 54 -6.07 20.00 25.43
C ASP A 54 -7.45 19.34 25.29
N HIS A 55 -8.52 20.13 25.40
CA HIS A 55 -9.87 19.61 25.21
C HIS A 55 -10.12 19.21 23.76
N TYR A 56 -9.64 20.02 22.81
CA TYR A 56 -9.70 19.70 21.39
C TYR A 56 -8.99 18.37 21.08
N LEU A 57 -7.78 18.18 21.61
CA LEU A 57 -7.04 16.93 21.48
C LEU A 57 -7.78 15.74 22.11
N ILE A 58 -8.40 15.93 23.28
CA ILE A 58 -9.25 14.90 23.92
C ILE A 58 -10.44 14.55 23.01
N GLY A 59 -11.13 15.55 22.44
CA GLY A 59 -12.23 15.35 21.49
C GLY A 59 -11.82 14.50 20.30
N LEU A 60 -10.68 14.83 19.68
CA LEU A 60 -10.12 14.04 18.58
C LEU A 60 -9.74 12.62 19.01
N LYS A 61 -9.11 12.46 20.19
CA LYS A 61 -8.78 11.13 20.75
C LYS A 61 -10.05 10.30 20.97
N ILE A 62 -11.14 10.89 21.46
CA ILE A 62 -12.43 10.20 21.62
C ILE A 62 -12.94 9.70 20.26
N LEU A 63 -12.99 10.56 19.24
CA LEU A 63 -13.42 10.15 17.91
C LEU A 63 -12.54 9.04 17.32
N ASN A 64 -11.22 9.13 17.51
CA ASN A 64 -10.24 8.15 17.02
C ASN A 64 -10.46 6.78 17.65
N PHE A 65 -10.61 6.72 18.97
CA PHE A 65 -10.90 5.47 19.68
C PHE A 65 -12.31 4.96 19.42
N LEU A 66 -13.29 5.84 19.19
CA LEU A 66 -14.65 5.45 18.86
C LEU A 66 -14.69 4.74 17.49
N VAL A 67 -14.07 5.29 16.46
CA VAL A 67 -13.99 4.64 15.13
C VAL A 67 -13.28 3.28 15.24
N MET A 68 -12.16 3.22 15.97
CA MET A 68 -11.43 1.97 16.21
C MET A 68 -12.31 0.91 16.90
N GLU A 69 -12.95 1.28 18.01
CA GLU A 69 -13.79 0.37 18.79
C GLU A 69 -14.99 -0.10 17.98
N MET A 70 -15.62 0.78 17.19
CA MET A 70 -16.75 0.41 16.34
C MET A 70 -16.38 -0.53 15.20
N ASN A 71 -15.14 -0.43 14.70
CA ASN A 71 -14.64 -1.25 13.59
C ASN A 71 -14.09 -2.62 14.05
N GLN A 72 -13.56 -2.72 15.27
CA GLN A 72 -12.90 -3.93 15.74
C GLN A 72 -13.90 -4.99 16.26
N ALA A 73 -13.87 -6.21 15.73
CA ALA A 73 -14.67 -7.30 16.29
C ALA A 73 -14.24 -7.64 17.73
N ASN A 74 -15.20 -8.01 18.56
CA ASN A 74 -14.98 -8.30 19.97
C ASN A 74 -15.46 -9.71 20.31
N SER A 75 -14.59 -10.53 20.89
CA SER A 75 -14.90 -11.93 21.27
C SER A 75 -16.05 -12.06 22.27
N ALA A 76 -16.30 -11.03 23.08
CA ALA A 76 -17.41 -11.00 24.04
C ALA A 76 -18.77 -10.63 23.42
N MET A 77 -18.87 -10.47 22.10
CA MET A 77 -20.09 -10.08 21.40
C MET A 77 -20.33 -10.95 20.14
N PRO A 78 -21.57 -11.37 19.84
CA PRO A 78 -21.86 -12.05 18.59
C PRO A 78 -21.47 -11.20 17.36
N LEU A 79 -20.84 -11.82 16.36
CA LEU A 79 -20.39 -11.12 15.14
C LEU A 79 -21.54 -10.43 14.39
N THR A 80 -22.73 -11.02 14.42
CA THR A 80 -23.96 -10.45 13.85
C THR A 80 -24.35 -9.14 14.50
N LEU A 81 -24.26 -9.06 15.84
CA LEU A 81 -24.52 -7.83 16.60
C LEU A 81 -23.44 -6.79 16.32
N HIS A 82 -22.16 -7.18 16.31
CA HIS A 82 -21.06 -6.28 15.95
C HIS A 82 -21.26 -5.65 14.57
N ARG A 83 -21.58 -6.44 13.53
CA ARG A 83 -21.84 -5.95 12.17
C ARG A 83 -23.02 -4.97 12.12
N LYS A 84 -24.09 -5.25 12.89
CA LYS A 84 -25.25 -4.34 12.99
C LYS A 84 -24.86 -3.00 13.61
N ILE A 85 -24.05 -3.02 14.67
CA ILE A 85 -23.53 -1.82 15.34
C ILE A 85 -22.62 -1.03 14.39
N ALA A 86 -21.63 -1.69 13.80
CA ALA A 86 -20.68 -1.08 12.86
C ALA A 86 -21.40 -0.42 11.67
N THR A 87 -22.41 -1.09 11.11
CA THR A 87 -23.24 -0.53 10.03
C THR A 87 -24.02 0.70 10.49
N SER A 88 -24.69 0.62 11.64
CA SER A 88 -25.42 1.77 12.21
C SER A 88 -24.50 2.96 12.50
N PHE A 89 -23.30 2.73 13.02
CA PHE A 89 -22.30 3.76 13.27
C PHE A 89 -21.78 4.39 11.98
N LYS A 90 -21.43 3.55 11.00
CA LYS A 90 -20.98 3.95 9.66
C LYS A 90 -21.96 4.90 9.00
N ASP A 91 -23.24 4.53 9.00
CA ASP A 91 -24.28 5.27 8.29
C ASP A 91 -24.66 6.59 8.99
N GLN A 92 -24.50 6.67 10.32
CA GLN A 92 -24.88 7.86 11.11
C GLN A 92 -23.74 8.85 11.31
N PHE A 93 -22.51 8.39 11.60
CA PHE A 93 -21.47 9.25 12.16
C PHE A 93 -20.14 9.25 11.38
N LEU A 94 -19.78 8.14 10.70
CA LEU A 94 -18.42 7.98 10.15
C LEU A 94 -18.03 9.07 9.14
N LEU A 95 -18.95 9.49 8.27
CA LEU A 95 -18.69 10.58 7.32
C LEU A 95 -18.40 11.91 8.05
N GLN A 96 -19.17 12.24 9.08
CA GLN A 96 -18.99 13.47 9.85
C GLN A 96 -17.65 13.44 10.61
N ILE A 97 -17.28 12.28 11.15
CA ILE A 97 -15.97 12.09 11.81
C ILE A 97 -14.82 12.29 10.82
N PHE A 98 -14.94 11.78 9.60
CA PHE A 98 -13.93 12.00 8.56
C PHE A 98 -13.86 13.47 8.11
N GLN A 99 -15.00 14.18 8.05
CA GLN A 99 -14.98 15.62 7.79
C GLN A 99 -14.31 16.42 8.92
N ILE A 100 -14.52 16.01 10.17
CA ILE A 100 -13.83 16.60 11.33
C ILE A 100 -12.32 16.37 11.22
N SER A 101 -11.86 15.18 10.83
CA SER A 101 -10.43 14.92 10.68
C SER A 101 -9.80 15.78 9.59
N LEU A 102 -10.43 15.91 8.42
CA LEU A 102 -9.96 16.80 7.34
C LEU A 102 -9.95 18.27 7.75
N THR A 103 -10.99 18.73 8.45
CA THR A 103 -11.04 20.11 8.98
C THR A 103 -9.91 20.36 9.97
N SER A 104 -9.64 19.38 10.84
CA SER A 104 -8.55 19.44 11.82
C SER A 104 -7.18 19.45 11.12
N LEU A 105 -6.98 18.62 10.09
CA LEU A 105 -5.75 18.62 9.29
C LEU A 105 -5.51 19.98 8.61
N HIS A 106 -6.55 20.59 8.04
CA HIS A 106 -6.42 21.93 7.45
C HIS A 106 -6.11 23.02 8.49
N GLN A 107 -6.72 22.96 9.68
CA GLN A 107 -6.49 23.92 10.76
C GLN A 107 -5.10 23.80 11.39
N LEU A 108 -4.54 22.59 11.44
CA LEU A 108 -3.29 22.28 12.15
C LEU A 108 -2.07 22.12 11.23
N LYS A 109 -2.16 22.66 10.01
CA LYS A 109 -1.10 22.62 9.00
C LYS A 109 0.15 23.46 9.36
N SER A 110 -0.01 24.48 10.21
CA SER A 110 1.11 25.31 10.73
C SER A 110 1.89 24.60 11.85
N GLU A 111 2.97 25.21 12.38
CA GLU A 111 3.83 24.64 13.44
C GLU A 111 3.07 24.39 14.77
N VAL A 112 2.28 23.33 14.81
CA VAL A 112 1.52 22.84 15.96
C VAL A 112 2.31 21.70 16.63
N PRO A 113 2.19 21.47 17.96
CA PRO A 113 2.78 20.31 18.63
C PRO A 113 2.49 18.96 17.94
N ASP A 114 3.44 18.03 17.98
CA ASP A 114 3.40 16.78 17.21
C ASP A 114 2.18 15.88 17.51
N GLU A 115 1.67 15.85 18.75
CA GLU A 115 0.45 15.08 19.08
C GLU A 115 -0.80 15.63 18.36
N LEU A 116 -0.93 16.96 18.29
CA LEU A 116 -2.05 17.62 17.62
C LEU A 116 -2.00 17.40 16.11
N ARG A 117 -0.81 17.17 15.53
CA ARG A 117 -0.65 16.79 14.11
C ARG A 117 -0.99 15.32 13.86
N ARG A 118 -0.62 14.42 14.77
CA ARG A 118 -0.77 12.96 14.63
C ARG A 118 -2.21 12.44 14.80
N VAL A 119 -2.96 12.97 15.76
CA VAL A 119 -4.32 12.43 16.03
C VAL A 119 -5.29 12.62 14.84
N PRO A 120 -5.34 13.77 14.16
CA PRO A 120 -6.19 13.94 12.97
C PRO A 120 -5.85 13.01 11.81
N ILE A 121 -4.56 12.76 11.54
CA ILE A 121 -4.14 11.89 10.44
C ILE A 121 -4.47 10.43 10.75
N SER A 122 -4.21 9.96 11.98
CA SER A 122 -4.67 8.65 12.47
C SER A 122 -6.20 8.53 12.38
N LEU A 123 -6.93 9.57 12.74
CA LEU A 123 -8.40 9.57 12.67
C LEU A 123 -8.88 9.41 11.22
N ALA A 124 -8.30 10.18 10.29
CA ALA A 124 -8.60 10.09 8.87
C ALA A 124 -8.31 8.69 8.32
N LEU A 125 -7.15 8.12 8.67
CA LEU A 125 -6.77 6.76 8.29
C LEU A 125 -7.76 5.73 8.81
N ARG A 126 -8.16 5.80 10.08
CA ARG A 126 -9.15 4.86 10.66
C ARG A 126 -10.51 4.96 9.98
N CYS A 127 -10.94 6.16 9.60
CA CYS A 127 -12.17 6.35 8.83
C CYS A 127 -12.08 5.70 7.45
N LEU A 128 -10.95 5.86 6.75
CA LEU A 128 -10.73 5.27 5.43
C LEU A 128 -10.51 3.76 5.46
N SER A 129 -10.02 3.23 6.58
CA SER A 129 -9.80 1.79 6.84
C SER A 129 -10.97 1.11 7.55
N PHE A 130 -12.12 1.76 7.65
CA PHE A 130 -13.32 1.14 8.22
C PHE A 130 -13.78 -0.05 7.37
N ASP A 131 -14.32 -1.10 7.99
CA ASP A 131 -14.89 -2.23 7.26
C ASP A 131 -16.27 -1.84 6.70
N PHE A 132 -16.27 -1.43 5.42
CA PHE A 132 -17.48 -1.01 4.72
C PHE A 132 -18.40 -2.16 4.30
N VAL A 133 -17.88 -3.40 4.24
CA VAL A 133 -18.54 -4.56 3.60
C VAL A 133 -18.91 -5.67 4.60
N GLY A 134 -18.39 -5.61 5.84
CA GLY A 134 -18.65 -6.59 6.90
C GLY A 134 -17.70 -7.79 6.87
N SER A 135 -16.56 -7.68 6.19
CA SER A 135 -15.49 -8.67 6.18
C SER A 135 -14.21 -8.03 6.73
N PRO A 136 -13.53 -8.64 7.71
CA PRO A 136 -12.29 -8.07 8.25
C PRO A 136 -11.29 -7.85 7.11
N VAL A 137 -10.79 -6.63 7.02
CA VAL A 137 -9.77 -6.25 6.03
C VAL A 137 -8.46 -6.88 6.48
N ASP A 138 -8.03 -7.95 5.79
CA ASP A 138 -6.65 -8.41 5.89
C ASP A 138 -5.78 -7.47 5.02
N GLU A 139 -5.06 -6.57 5.67
CA GLU A 139 -4.21 -5.56 5.02
C GLU A 139 -3.01 -6.16 4.27
N SER A 140 -2.72 -7.45 4.51
CA SER A 140 -1.67 -8.22 3.84
C SER A 140 -2.15 -8.98 2.60
N SER A 141 -3.47 -9.16 2.44
CA SER A 141 -4.05 -9.89 1.31
C SER A 141 -4.24 -9.01 0.06
N GLU A 142 -3.76 -9.45 -1.11
CA GLU A 142 -4.04 -8.81 -2.40
C GLU A 142 -5.53 -8.90 -2.80
N GLU A 143 -6.30 -9.83 -2.21
CA GLU A 143 -7.64 -10.20 -2.67
C GLU A 143 -8.73 -9.15 -2.44
N PHE A 144 -8.49 -8.11 -1.63
CA PHE A 144 -9.39 -6.95 -1.55
C PHE A 144 -8.77 -5.72 -2.22
N GLY A 145 -9.13 -5.56 -3.51
CA GLY A 145 -8.57 -4.53 -4.39
C GLY A 145 -9.27 -3.17 -4.38
N THR A 146 -10.45 -3.03 -3.76
CA THR A 146 -11.22 -1.77 -3.83
C THR A 146 -11.97 -1.44 -2.53
N VAL A 147 -11.93 -0.17 -2.12
CA VAL A 147 -12.67 0.39 -0.98
C VAL A 147 -14.08 0.79 -1.44
N GLN A 148 -15.10 0.28 -0.73
CA GLN A 148 -16.52 0.49 -1.05
C GLN A 148 -17.14 1.59 -0.17
N LEU A 149 -16.77 2.85 -0.43
CA LEU A 149 -17.31 3.98 0.30
C LEU A 149 -18.79 4.24 -0.03
N PRO A 150 -19.61 4.69 0.93
CA PRO A 150 -20.99 5.11 0.68
C PRO A 150 -21.04 6.31 -0.29
N ALA A 151 -22.11 6.39 -1.09
CA ALA A 151 -22.29 7.47 -2.07
C ALA A 151 -22.32 8.88 -1.46
N SER A 152 -22.66 9.00 -0.17
CA SER A 152 -22.64 10.27 0.57
C SER A 152 -21.24 10.88 0.70
N TRP A 153 -20.17 10.09 0.54
CA TRP A 153 -18.79 10.56 0.59
C TRP A 153 -18.32 11.22 -0.72
N ARG A 154 -19.11 11.09 -1.79
CA ARG A 154 -18.74 11.56 -3.13
C ARG A 154 -18.33 13.05 -3.17
N PRO A 155 -19.07 14.01 -2.60
CA PRO A 155 -18.69 15.43 -2.68
C PRO A 155 -17.31 15.69 -2.07
N LEU A 156 -16.98 14.97 -1.01
CA LEU A 156 -15.71 15.12 -0.31
C LEU A 156 -14.54 14.56 -1.13
N LEU A 157 -14.73 13.41 -1.79
CA LEU A 157 -13.67 12.81 -2.60
C LEU A 157 -13.50 13.46 -3.97
N GLN A 158 -14.51 14.17 -4.46
CA GLN A 158 -14.41 14.98 -5.68
C GLN A 158 -13.72 16.33 -5.43
N ASP A 159 -13.58 16.77 -4.18
CA ASP A 159 -12.79 17.94 -3.84
C ASP A 159 -11.28 17.59 -3.89
N PRO A 160 -10.48 18.24 -4.78
CA PRO A 160 -9.04 18.02 -4.85
C PRO A 160 -8.31 18.29 -3.53
N SER A 161 -8.85 19.17 -2.68
CA SER A 161 -8.24 19.50 -1.37
C SER A 161 -8.12 18.26 -0.47
N THR A 162 -9.07 17.32 -0.58
CA THR A 162 -9.10 16.09 0.20
C THR A 162 -7.92 15.18 -0.09
N VAL A 163 -7.45 15.09 -1.33
CA VAL A 163 -6.26 14.29 -1.65
C VAL A 163 -5.00 15.10 -1.37
N GLN A 164 -5.01 16.40 -1.71
CA GLN A 164 -3.88 17.29 -1.53
C GLN A 164 -3.40 17.35 -0.08
N ILE A 165 -4.31 17.37 0.90
CA ILE A 165 -3.93 17.46 2.32
C ILE A 165 -3.07 16.27 2.76
N PHE A 166 -3.27 15.07 2.21
CA PHE A 166 -2.43 13.91 2.54
C PHE A 166 -1.06 14.00 1.87
N PHE A 167 -0.96 14.51 0.64
CA PHE A 167 0.35 14.83 0.05
C PHE A 167 1.08 15.94 0.81
N ASP A 168 0.37 16.92 1.35
CA ASP A 168 0.96 17.97 2.18
C ASP A 168 1.50 17.42 3.51
N TYR A 169 0.73 16.53 4.16
CA TYR A 169 1.15 15.85 5.39
C TYR A 169 2.29 14.85 5.17
N TYR A 170 2.38 14.26 3.97
CA TYR A 170 3.54 13.44 3.58
C TYR A 170 4.84 14.26 3.57
N LYS A 171 4.77 15.53 3.17
CA LYS A 171 5.94 16.43 3.11
C LYS A 171 6.40 16.92 4.49
N VAL A 172 5.64 16.64 5.54
CA VAL A 172 6.04 16.97 6.92
C VAL A 172 7.19 16.05 7.33
N ASN A 173 8.21 16.62 7.98
CA ASN A 173 9.42 15.90 8.39
C ASN A 173 9.20 15.04 9.67
N ASP A 174 8.14 14.23 9.69
CA ASP A 174 7.82 13.23 10.74
C ASP A 174 7.46 11.92 10.04
N THR A 175 8.27 10.88 10.24
CA THR A 175 8.14 9.58 9.55
C THR A 175 6.85 8.84 9.89
N SER A 176 6.31 9.01 11.11
CA SER A 176 5.05 8.40 11.50
C SER A 176 3.88 9.05 10.77
N VAL A 177 3.89 10.39 10.68
CA VAL A 177 2.85 11.16 10.00
C VAL A 177 2.90 10.93 8.50
N SER A 178 4.10 10.94 7.91
CA SER A 178 4.26 10.73 6.47
C SER A 178 3.80 9.34 6.04
N LYS A 179 4.07 8.32 6.86
CA LYS A 179 3.61 6.95 6.60
C LYS A 179 2.08 6.85 6.63
N GLU A 180 1.44 7.36 7.69
CA GLU A 180 -0.03 7.35 7.79
C GLU A 180 -0.70 8.16 6.66
N ALA A 181 -0.06 9.23 6.19
CA ALA A 181 -0.52 9.99 5.04
C ALA A 181 -0.48 9.17 3.75
N LEU A 182 0.59 8.39 3.51
CA LEU A 182 0.64 7.44 2.40
C LEU A 182 -0.40 6.33 2.56
N GLU A 183 -0.61 5.80 3.75
CA GLU A 183 -1.65 4.79 4.00
C GLU A 183 -3.06 5.35 3.65
N CYS A 184 -3.34 6.61 3.99
CA CYS A 184 -4.57 7.29 3.56
C CYS A 184 -4.66 7.38 2.03
N LEU A 185 -3.58 7.77 1.35
CA LEU A 185 -3.52 7.83 -0.11
C LEU A 185 -3.73 6.44 -0.75
N VAL A 186 -3.21 5.37 -0.17
CA VAL A 186 -3.45 3.98 -0.61
C VAL A 186 -4.95 3.65 -0.55
N ARG A 187 -5.63 4.01 0.55
CA ARG A 187 -7.09 3.78 0.70
C ARG A 187 -7.88 4.61 -0.33
N LEU A 188 -7.50 5.86 -0.54
CA LEU A 188 -8.11 6.76 -1.52
C LEU A 188 -7.92 6.29 -2.98
N ALA A 189 -6.71 5.88 -3.34
CA ALA A 189 -6.40 5.31 -4.65
C ALA A 189 -7.17 4.02 -4.94
N SER A 190 -7.61 3.32 -3.89
CA SER A 190 -8.38 2.08 -3.96
C SER A 190 -9.90 2.32 -4.01
N VAL A 191 -10.39 3.56 -3.97
CA VAL A 191 -11.84 3.84 -4.00
C VAL A 191 -12.46 3.38 -5.32
N ARG A 192 -13.49 2.54 -5.23
CA ARG A 192 -14.09 1.87 -6.38
C ARG A 192 -14.70 2.86 -7.39
N ARG A 193 -14.58 2.54 -8.69
CA ARG A 193 -15.14 3.33 -9.80
C ARG A 193 -16.59 3.78 -9.59
N SER A 194 -17.43 2.93 -8.99
CA SER A 194 -18.86 3.22 -8.75
C SER A 194 -19.13 4.48 -7.92
N LEU A 195 -18.14 4.98 -7.17
CA LEU A 195 -18.28 6.25 -6.47
C LEU A 195 -18.27 7.45 -7.43
N PHE A 196 -17.57 7.34 -8.57
CA PHE A 196 -17.46 8.39 -9.58
C PHE A 196 -18.47 8.13 -10.71
N VAL A 197 -19.63 8.78 -10.62
CA VAL A 197 -20.71 8.63 -11.63
C VAL A 197 -20.34 9.34 -12.93
N GLU A 198 -19.58 10.43 -12.83
CA GLU A 198 -19.12 11.24 -13.95
C GLU A 198 -17.66 10.92 -14.28
N ASP A 199 -17.38 10.52 -15.52
CA ASP A 199 -16.02 10.20 -15.99
C ASP A 199 -15.01 11.36 -15.83
N PRO A 200 -15.38 12.65 -16.01
CA PRO A 200 -14.45 13.77 -15.75
C PRO A 200 -13.94 13.83 -14.31
N ALA A 201 -14.82 13.62 -13.32
CA ALA A 201 -14.44 13.66 -11.90
C ALA A 201 -13.45 12.54 -11.56
N ARG A 202 -13.66 11.34 -12.13
CA ARG A 202 -12.73 10.21 -11.96
C ARG A 202 -11.36 10.50 -12.59
N SER A 203 -11.36 11.10 -13.78
CA SER A 203 -10.14 11.43 -14.51
C SER A 203 -9.33 12.51 -13.78
N GLN A 204 -10.00 13.53 -13.23
CA GLN A 204 -9.36 14.55 -12.40
C GLN A 204 -8.76 13.96 -11.12
N PHE A 205 -9.51 13.09 -10.42
CA PHE A 205 -9.02 12.41 -9.22
C PHE A 205 -7.80 11.54 -9.50
N LEU A 206 -7.82 10.76 -10.59
CA LEU A 206 -6.68 9.96 -11.05
C LEU A 206 -5.47 10.84 -11.39
N SER A 207 -5.69 11.91 -12.16
CA SER A 207 -4.63 12.86 -12.55
C SER A 207 -3.97 13.49 -11.32
N HIS A 208 -4.75 13.86 -10.30
CA HIS A 208 -4.22 14.41 -9.06
C HIS A 208 -3.34 13.40 -8.28
N LEU A 209 -3.80 12.14 -8.16
CA LEU A 209 -3.00 11.06 -7.54
C LEU A 209 -1.70 10.79 -8.32
N MET A 210 -1.77 10.75 -9.66
CA MET A 210 -0.59 10.56 -10.50
C MET A 210 0.38 11.74 -10.40
N SER A 211 -0.13 12.97 -10.29
CA SER A 211 0.70 14.16 -10.12
C SER A 211 1.47 14.13 -8.80
N GLY A 212 0.81 13.77 -7.69
CA GLY A 212 1.47 13.67 -6.38
C GLY A 212 2.50 12.54 -6.33
N THR A 213 2.20 11.36 -6.89
CA THR A 213 3.18 10.27 -6.98
C THR A 213 4.35 10.58 -7.91
N ARG A 214 4.11 11.32 -9.01
CA ARG A 214 5.17 11.87 -9.87
C ARG A 214 6.13 12.76 -9.09
N GLU A 215 5.61 13.70 -8.29
CA GLU A 215 6.43 14.61 -7.49
C GLU A 215 7.30 13.85 -6.48
N ILE A 216 6.74 12.84 -5.80
CA ILE A 216 7.49 11.97 -4.87
C ILE A 216 8.62 11.24 -5.61
N LEU A 217 8.36 10.70 -6.80
CA LEU A 217 9.38 10.01 -7.60
C LEU A 217 10.50 10.95 -8.07
N GLN A 218 10.15 12.17 -8.49
CA GLN A 218 11.13 13.17 -8.96
C GLN A 218 12.04 13.66 -7.83
N THR A 219 11.46 13.90 -6.65
CA THR A 219 12.20 14.46 -5.51
C THR A 219 12.91 13.40 -4.67
N GLY A 220 12.39 12.17 -4.66
CA GLY A 220 12.84 11.12 -3.74
C GLY A 220 12.57 11.43 -2.27
N GLN A 221 11.80 12.48 -1.96
CA GLN A 221 11.55 12.92 -0.59
C GLN A 221 10.88 11.79 0.21
N GLY A 222 11.34 11.53 1.43
CA GLY A 222 10.72 10.57 2.35
C GLY A 222 10.96 9.09 2.01
N LEU A 223 11.48 8.76 0.82
CA LEU A 223 11.69 7.37 0.35
C LEU A 223 12.93 6.68 0.96
N ALA A 224 13.73 7.39 1.75
CA ALA A 224 14.81 6.77 2.54
C ALA A 224 14.28 6.02 3.78
N ASP A 225 13.04 6.33 4.22
CA ASP A 225 12.37 5.61 5.30
C ASP A 225 11.67 4.36 4.76
N HIS A 226 11.88 3.21 5.41
CA HIS A 226 11.36 1.92 4.97
C HIS A 226 9.81 1.88 5.01
N GLY A 227 9.19 2.51 6.01
CA GLY A 227 7.74 2.56 6.14
C GLY A 227 7.10 3.36 4.99
N ASN A 228 7.62 4.56 4.73
CA ASN A 228 7.18 5.38 3.61
C ASN A 228 7.37 4.67 2.27
N TYR A 229 8.54 4.05 2.06
CA TYR A 229 8.83 3.37 0.81
C TYR A 229 7.90 2.19 0.56
N HIS A 230 7.63 1.39 1.59
CA HIS A 230 6.69 0.28 1.50
C HIS A 230 5.29 0.76 1.11
N GLU A 231 4.76 1.78 1.80
CA GLU A 231 3.44 2.33 1.51
C GLU A 231 3.38 3.02 0.14
N PHE A 232 4.48 3.62 -0.31
CA PHE A 232 4.58 4.18 -1.64
C PHE A 232 4.53 3.10 -2.74
N CYS A 233 5.24 1.99 -2.56
CA CYS A 233 5.13 0.82 -3.44
C CYS A 233 3.70 0.27 -3.49
N ARG A 234 3.02 0.18 -2.33
CA ARG A 234 1.59 -0.19 -2.24
C ARG A 234 0.72 0.77 -3.04
N LEU A 235 0.94 2.09 -2.89
CA LEU A 235 0.19 3.13 -3.60
C LEU A 235 0.33 2.99 -5.11
N LEU A 236 1.56 2.80 -5.61
CA LEU A 236 1.82 2.54 -7.03
C LEU A 236 1.09 1.28 -7.52
N GLY A 237 1.13 0.19 -6.74
CA GLY A 237 0.39 -1.04 -7.03
C GLY A 237 -1.12 -0.82 -7.22
N ARG A 238 -1.73 0.08 -6.45
CA ARG A 238 -3.19 0.34 -6.50
C ARG A 238 -3.67 0.95 -7.80
N PHE A 239 -2.84 1.71 -8.52
CA PHE A 239 -3.27 2.35 -9.77
C PHE A 239 -3.81 1.33 -10.76
N LYS A 240 -3.10 0.23 -11.01
CA LYS A 240 -3.56 -0.72 -12.01
C LYS A 240 -4.62 -1.70 -11.50
N VAL A 241 -4.71 -1.89 -10.19
CA VAL A 241 -5.81 -2.64 -9.55
C VAL A 241 -7.14 -1.91 -9.75
N ASN A 242 -7.15 -0.58 -9.61
CA ASN A 242 -8.38 0.20 -9.56
C ASN A 242 -8.68 1.01 -10.85
N TYR A 243 -7.69 1.29 -11.69
CA TYR A 243 -7.82 2.05 -12.94
C TYR A 243 -7.42 1.20 -14.15
N GLN A 244 -8.16 1.35 -15.25
CA GLN A 244 -7.84 0.70 -16.52
C GLN A 244 -6.62 1.38 -17.16
N LEU A 245 -5.87 0.64 -17.98
CA LEU A 245 -4.70 1.19 -18.67
C LEU A 245 -5.08 2.35 -19.60
N SER A 246 -6.25 2.30 -20.24
CA SER A 246 -6.79 3.41 -21.04
C SER A 246 -7.01 4.68 -20.21
N GLU A 247 -7.39 4.56 -18.94
CA GLU A 247 -7.56 5.72 -18.04
C GLU A 247 -6.20 6.35 -17.71
N LEU A 248 -5.17 5.54 -17.49
CA LEU A 248 -3.81 6.01 -17.22
C LEU A 248 -3.21 6.74 -18.43
N LEU A 249 -3.39 6.18 -19.64
CA LEU A 249 -2.89 6.76 -20.89
C LEU A 249 -3.51 8.12 -21.22
N ASN A 250 -4.72 8.38 -20.73
CA ASN A 250 -5.41 9.66 -20.95
C ASN A 250 -4.86 10.79 -20.05
N VAL A 251 -3.97 10.48 -19.11
CA VAL A 251 -3.30 11.50 -18.30
C VAL A 251 -2.13 12.08 -19.09
N GLU A 252 -2.10 13.41 -19.24
CA GLU A 252 -1.17 14.14 -20.12
C GLU A 252 0.32 13.78 -19.89
N PHE A 253 0.71 13.58 -18.63
CA PHE A 253 2.09 13.27 -18.22
C PHE A 253 2.31 11.76 -17.96
N TYR A 254 1.48 10.87 -18.50
CA TYR A 254 1.61 9.42 -18.33
C TYR A 254 3.01 8.91 -18.68
N GLY A 255 3.57 9.33 -19.81
CA GLY A 255 4.89 8.85 -20.26
C GLY A 255 6.01 9.22 -19.30
N GLU A 256 6.00 10.44 -18.77
CA GLU A 256 6.96 10.91 -17.75
C GLU A 256 6.79 10.09 -16.45
N TRP A 257 5.55 9.95 -15.97
CA TRP A 257 5.25 9.18 -14.77
C TRP A 257 5.68 7.72 -14.91
N LEU A 258 5.40 7.08 -16.05
CA LEU A 258 5.77 5.69 -16.30
C LEU A 258 7.30 5.51 -16.31
N GLY A 259 8.03 6.45 -16.93
CA GLY A 259 9.50 6.46 -16.94
C GLY A 259 10.09 6.55 -15.53
N LEU A 260 9.53 7.43 -14.69
CA LEU A 260 9.93 7.56 -13.28
C LEU A 260 9.63 6.30 -12.46
N VAL A 261 8.45 5.69 -12.65
CA VAL A 261 8.10 4.41 -11.99
C VAL A 261 9.04 3.29 -12.44
N ALA A 262 9.46 3.28 -13.71
CA ALA A 262 10.41 2.30 -14.22
C ALA A 262 11.79 2.47 -13.58
N GLU A 263 12.32 3.68 -13.54
CA GLU A 263 13.60 3.99 -12.91
C GLU A 263 13.58 3.60 -11.42
N PHE A 264 12.50 3.97 -10.73
CA PHE A 264 12.28 3.59 -9.33
C PHE A 264 12.28 2.07 -9.17
N THR A 265 11.50 1.34 -9.98
CA THR A 265 11.43 -0.12 -9.94
C THR A 265 12.80 -0.75 -10.18
N THR A 266 13.58 -0.27 -11.15
CA THR A 266 14.94 -0.78 -11.41
C THR A 266 15.85 -0.55 -10.19
N LYS A 267 15.81 0.62 -9.56
CA LYS A 267 16.55 0.90 -8.33
C LYS A 267 16.11 0.00 -7.16
N SER A 268 14.81 -0.25 -7.02
CA SER A 268 14.24 -1.16 -6.02
C SER A 268 14.75 -2.59 -6.19
N LEU A 269 14.82 -3.07 -7.44
CA LEU A 269 15.29 -4.41 -7.76
C LEU A 269 16.78 -4.57 -7.45
N LEU A 270 17.60 -3.56 -7.74
CA LEU A 270 19.02 -3.57 -7.40
C LEU A 270 19.27 -3.52 -5.89
N SER A 271 18.40 -2.83 -5.14
CA SER A 271 18.47 -2.68 -3.68
C SER A 271 17.64 -3.77 -2.96
N TRP A 272 17.78 -5.02 -3.39
CA TRP A 272 16.89 -6.12 -3.00
C TRP A 272 16.86 -6.39 -1.49
N GLN A 273 17.97 -6.20 -0.77
CA GLN A 273 18.05 -6.39 0.69
C GLN A 273 17.13 -5.42 1.46
N TRP A 274 16.97 -4.21 0.93
CA TRP A 274 16.21 -3.16 1.59
C TRP A 274 14.75 -3.11 1.11
N ALA A 275 14.48 -3.54 -0.13
CA ALA A 275 13.17 -3.43 -0.76
C ALA A 275 12.39 -4.76 -0.89
N SER A 276 12.92 -5.89 -0.42
CA SER A 276 12.41 -7.25 -0.67
C SER A 276 10.89 -7.39 -0.53
N ASN A 277 10.33 -6.95 0.60
CA ASN A 277 8.90 -7.05 0.91
C ASN A 277 8.02 -6.03 0.16
N SER A 278 8.61 -5.09 -0.57
CA SER A 278 7.92 -4.01 -1.27
C SER A 278 7.98 -4.15 -2.79
N VAL A 279 9.01 -4.82 -3.32
CA VAL A 279 9.24 -5.04 -4.76
C VAL A 279 8.07 -5.79 -5.40
N TYR A 280 7.42 -6.68 -4.66
CA TYR A 280 6.26 -7.44 -5.14
C TYR A 280 5.14 -6.51 -5.67
N TYR A 281 4.82 -5.41 -4.99
CA TYR A 281 3.80 -4.46 -5.45
C TYR A 281 4.15 -3.79 -6.79
N LEU A 282 5.45 -3.51 -6.99
CA LEU A 282 5.93 -2.94 -8.25
C LEU A 282 5.85 -3.97 -9.38
N LEU A 283 6.27 -5.21 -9.14
CA LEU A 283 6.17 -6.28 -10.14
C LEU A 283 4.71 -6.61 -10.48
N SER A 284 3.83 -6.62 -9.48
CA SER A 284 2.37 -6.78 -9.65
C SER A 284 1.78 -5.66 -10.50
N LEU A 285 2.20 -4.40 -10.29
CA LEU A 285 1.85 -3.28 -11.16
C LEU A 285 2.24 -3.55 -12.62
N TRP A 286 3.51 -3.87 -12.88
CA TRP A 286 4.00 -4.13 -14.25
C TRP A 286 3.30 -5.32 -14.91
N SER A 287 3.09 -6.41 -14.17
CA SER A 287 2.37 -7.60 -14.64
C SER A 287 0.94 -7.26 -15.06
N ARG A 288 0.22 -6.50 -14.22
CA ARG A 288 -1.15 -6.05 -14.52
C ARG A 288 -1.19 -5.04 -15.68
N LEU A 289 -0.15 -4.24 -15.88
CA LEU A 289 -0.03 -3.32 -17.01
C LEU A 289 0.11 -4.10 -18.32
N VAL A 290 1.06 -5.04 -18.41
CA VAL A 290 1.30 -5.81 -19.65
C VAL A 290 0.13 -6.71 -20.02
N THR A 291 -0.50 -7.34 -19.03
CA THR A 291 -1.69 -8.18 -19.27
C THR A 291 -2.89 -7.38 -19.74
N SER A 292 -2.88 -6.05 -19.58
CA SER A 292 -3.95 -5.17 -20.06
C SER A 292 -3.74 -4.65 -21.48
N VAL A 293 -2.52 -4.76 -22.03
CA VAL A 293 -2.19 -4.27 -23.39
C VAL A 293 -3.03 -4.94 -24.48
N PRO A 294 -3.30 -6.26 -24.47
CA PRO A 294 -4.13 -6.89 -25.50
C PRO A 294 -5.58 -6.36 -25.57
N TYR A 295 -6.05 -5.70 -24.51
CA TYR A 295 -7.40 -5.15 -24.41
C TYR A 295 -7.47 -3.65 -24.73
N LEU A 296 -6.33 -3.03 -25.03
CA LEU A 296 -6.25 -1.62 -25.40
C LEU A 296 -6.84 -1.42 -26.78
N LYS A 297 -7.74 -0.44 -26.90
CA LYS A 297 -8.37 -0.08 -28.17
C LYS A 297 -7.70 1.19 -28.71
N GLY A 298 -7.33 1.18 -29.98
CA GLY A 298 -6.69 2.30 -30.67
C GLY A 298 -5.17 2.20 -30.72
N ASP A 299 -4.55 3.17 -31.39
CA ASP A 299 -3.11 3.16 -31.71
C ASP A 299 -2.24 3.90 -30.68
N THR A 300 -2.78 4.26 -29.51
CA THR A 300 -2.03 4.97 -28.47
C THR A 300 -0.92 4.07 -27.93
N PRO A 301 0.36 4.47 -28.03
CA PRO A 301 1.47 3.63 -27.61
C PRO A 301 1.45 3.44 -26.09
N SER A 302 1.57 2.19 -25.65
CA SER A 302 1.59 1.86 -24.22
C SER A 302 2.89 2.27 -23.51
N LEU A 303 3.98 2.48 -24.27
CA LEU A 303 5.35 2.74 -23.78
C LEU A 303 5.95 1.60 -22.92
N LEU A 304 5.26 0.46 -22.83
CA LEU A 304 5.69 -0.71 -22.07
C LEU A 304 6.72 -1.55 -22.82
N ASP A 305 6.72 -1.51 -24.16
CA ASP A 305 7.57 -2.31 -25.04
C ASP A 305 9.07 -2.14 -24.79
N GLU A 306 9.50 -0.94 -24.42
CA GLU A 306 10.90 -0.62 -24.12
C GLU A 306 11.26 -0.80 -22.65
N THR A 307 10.26 -0.72 -21.78
CA THR A 307 10.44 -0.59 -20.33
C THR A 307 10.41 -1.95 -19.64
N VAL A 308 9.43 -2.79 -19.98
CA VAL A 308 9.21 -4.09 -19.34
C VAL A 308 10.38 -5.06 -19.52
N PRO A 309 11.04 -5.15 -20.70
CA PRO A 309 12.22 -6.00 -20.85
C PRO A 309 13.32 -5.65 -19.85
N LYS A 310 13.63 -4.36 -19.67
CA LYS A 310 14.65 -3.89 -18.73
C LYS A 310 14.32 -4.25 -17.28
N ILE A 311 13.04 -4.16 -16.91
CA ILE A 311 12.57 -4.55 -15.56
C ILE A 311 12.71 -6.06 -15.36
N THR A 312 12.38 -6.84 -16.38
CA THR A 312 12.50 -8.31 -16.37
C THR A 312 13.95 -8.73 -16.23
N GLU A 313 14.84 -8.16 -17.04
CA GLU A 313 16.28 -8.38 -16.99
C GLU A 313 16.86 -7.94 -15.63
N GLY A 314 16.44 -6.79 -15.12
CA GLY A 314 16.84 -6.28 -13.81
C GLY A 314 16.42 -7.19 -12.65
N PHE A 315 15.22 -7.79 -12.71
CA PHE A 315 14.77 -8.76 -11.71
C PHE A 315 15.64 -10.03 -11.75
N ILE A 316 15.83 -10.61 -12.92
CA ILE A 316 16.64 -11.84 -13.07
C ILE A 316 18.07 -11.60 -12.60
N THR A 317 18.68 -10.49 -13.02
CA THR A 317 20.04 -10.10 -12.64
C THR A 317 20.15 -9.89 -11.13
N SER A 318 19.16 -9.23 -10.51
CA SER A 318 19.12 -9.01 -9.07
C SER A 318 19.14 -10.33 -8.28
N ARG A 319 18.35 -11.34 -8.69
CA ARG A 319 18.32 -12.65 -8.02
C ARG A 319 19.61 -13.45 -8.19
N ILE A 320 20.28 -13.32 -9.33
CA ILE A 320 21.57 -13.96 -9.55
C ILE A 320 22.66 -13.31 -8.70
N ASN A 321 22.63 -11.98 -8.58
CA ASN A 321 23.58 -11.22 -7.77
C ASN A 321 23.32 -11.40 -6.27
N SER A 322 22.06 -11.62 -5.84
CA SER A 322 21.74 -11.84 -4.43
C SER A 322 22.42 -13.11 -3.90
N VAL A 323 22.47 -14.18 -4.72
CA VAL A 323 23.20 -15.40 -4.36
C VAL A 323 24.68 -15.09 -4.13
N GLN A 324 25.32 -14.34 -5.03
CA GLN A 324 26.74 -13.98 -4.87
C GLN A 324 27.01 -13.19 -3.59
N ALA A 325 26.14 -12.25 -3.25
CA ALA A 325 26.27 -11.44 -2.03
C ALA A 325 26.09 -12.27 -0.75
N SER A 326 25.10 -13.17 -0.68
CA SER A 326 24.85 -14.00 0.51
C SER A 326 26.02 -14.93 0.85
N PHE A 327 26.75 -15.42 -0.16
CA PHE A 327 27.93 -16.25 0.04
C PHE A 327 29.22 -15.45 0.32
N ALA A 328 29.33 -14.21 -0.15
CA ALA A 328 30.51 -13.37 0.08
C ALA A 328 30.60 -12.88 1.55
N ASP A 329 29.47 -12.58 2.18
CA ASP A 329 29.43 -12.02 3.54
C ASP A 329 29.43 -13.09 4.65
N ASN A 330 29.48 -14.40 4.32
CA ASN A 330 29.31 -15.53 5.26
C ASN A 330 28.10 -15.39 6.21
N SER A 331 27.12 -14.60 5.77
CA SER A 331 25.89 -14.30 6.48
C SER A 331 24.80 -15.09 5.77
N PRO A 332 24.36 -16.25 6.30
CA PRO A 332 23.20 -16.93 5.75
C PRO A 332 22.04 -15.93 5.73
N ASP A 333 21.46 -15.71 4.55
CA ASP A 333 20.28 -14.87 4.40
C ASP A 333 19.12 -15.59 5.10
N PRO A 334 18.67 -15.12 6.28
CA PRO A 334 17.61 -15.80 7.03
C PRO A 334 16.27 -15.81 6.27
N ASP A 335 16.15 -14.94 5.26
CA ASP A 335 14.99 -14.80 4.38
C ASP A 335 15.28 -15.31 2.95
N ASN A 336 16.24 -16.25 2.80
CA ASN A 336 16.56 -16.84 1.50
C ASN A 336 15.29 -17.39 0.82
N PRO A 337 14.80 -16.79 -0.28
CA PRO A 337 13.53 -17.19 -0.88
C PRO A 337 13.59 -18.62 -1.41
N LEU A 338 14.77 -19.13 -1.76
CA LEU A 338 14.93 -20.52 -2.23
C LEU A 338 14.63 -21.56 -1.12
N GLU A 339 14.72 -21.18 0.15
CA GLU A 339 14.42 -22.05 1.29
C GLU A 339 12.94 -22.01 1.69
N ASN A 340 12.19 -21.01 1.21
CA ASN A 340 10.77 -20.84 1.47
C ASN A 340 9.96 -20.86 0.17
N ALA A 341 9.30 -21.99 -0.10
CA ALA A 341 8.53 -22.20 -1.32
C ALA A 341 7.36 -21.21 -1.50
N GLU A 342 6.74 -20.74 -0.42
CA GLU A 342 5.65 -19.74 -0.47
C GLU A 342 6.22 -18.38 -0.88
N SER A 343 7.27 -17.92 -0.20
CA SER A 343 7.97 -16.67 -0.53
C SER A 343 8.50 -16.66 -1.97
N LEU A 344 9.06 -17.78 -2.43
CA LEU A 344 9.52 -17.94 -3.81
C LEU A 344 8.39 -17.83 -4.82
N GLN A 345 7.25 -18.47 -4.52
CA GLN A 345 6.08 -18.45 -5.39
C GLN A 345 5.47 -17.05 -5.50
N ASP A 346 5.44 -16.29 -4.40
CA ASP A 346 4.96 -14.91 -4.38
C ASP A 346 5.88 -13.99 -5.21
N GLN A 347 7.20 -14.11 -5.05
CA GLN A 347 8.15 -13.31 -5.83
C GLN A 347 8.11 -13.62 -7.33
N LEU A 348 7.81 -14.87 -7.70
CA LEU A 348 7.74 -15.31 -9.09
C LEU A 348 6.34 -15.17 -9.70
N GLU A 349 5.32 -14.80 -8.95
CA GLU A 349 3.93 -14.74 -9.44
C GLU A 349 3.77 -13.81 -10.65
N SER A 350 4.40 -12.62 -10.58
CA SER A 350 4.30 -11.59 -11.62
C SER A 350 5.22 -11.83 -12.82
N LEU A 351 6.34 -12.53 -12.62
CA LEU A 351 7.43 -12.62 -13.59
C LEU A 351 7.04 -13.27 -14.93
N PRO A 352 6.27 -14.39 -14.97
CA PRO A 352 5.90 -15.02 -16.23
C PRO A 352 5.16 -14.10 -17.20
N TYR A 353 4.33 -13.18 -16.69
CA TYR A 353 3.60 -12.22 -17.52
C TYR A 353 4.55 -11.19 -18.14
N LEU A 354 5.54 -10.72 -17.37
CA LEU A 354 6.59 -9.81 -17.83
C LEU A 354 7.45 -10.47 -18.91
N CYS A 355 7.94 -11.69 -18.67
CA CYS A 355 8.75 -12.42 -19.64
C CYS A 355 7.99 -12.69 -20.94
N ARG A 356 6.69 -13.03 -20.86
CA ARG A 356 5.88 -13.34 -22.05
C ARG A 356 5.55 -12.11 -22.89
N PHE A 357 5.52 -10.92 -22.30
CA PHE A 357 5.26 -9.69 -23.03
C PHE A 357 6.30 -9.46 -24.15
N LYS A 358 7.57 -9.82 -23.92
CA LYS A 358 8.64 -9.86 -24.93
C LYS A 358 9.37 -11.20 -24.88
N TYR A 359 8.63 -12.28 -25.18
CA TYR A 359 9.11 -13.65 -25.01
C TYR A 359 10.44 -13.94 -25.71
N GLU A 360 10.59 -13.54 -26.98
CA GLU A 360 11.82 -13.79 -27.74
C GLU A 360 13.05 -13.14 -27.08
N SER A 361 12.98 -11.83 -26.81
CA SER A 361 14.06 -11.10 -26.13
C SER A 361 14.38 -11.69 -24.75
N CYS A 362 13.35 -11.97 -23.95
CA CYS A 362 13.53 -12.49 -22.59
C CYS A 362 14.13 -13.91 -22.60
N SER A 363 13.69 -14.77 -23.52
CA SER A 363 14.22 -16.13 -23.65
C SER A 363 15.69 -16.14 -24.09
N LEU A 364 16.08 -15.28 -25.03
CA LEU A 364 17.48 -15.10 -25.41
C LEU A 364 18.32 -14.63 -24.22
N PHE A 365 17.82 -13.67 -23.43
CA PHE A 365 18.50 -13.21 -22.22
C PHE A 365 18.70 -14.33 -21.19
N ILE A 366 17.64 -15.11 -20.92
CA ILE A 366 17.69 -16.27 -20.01
C ILE A 366 18.71 -17.31 -20.50
N ILE A 367 18.74 -17.63 -21.80
CA ILE A 367 19.70 -18.57 -22.39
C ILE A 367 21.14 -18.05 -22.22
N ASN A 368 21.37 -16.77 -22.51
CA ASN A 368 22.69 -16.15 -22.40
C ASN A 368 23.23 -16.11 -20.96
N ILE A 369 22.35 -16.17 -19.96
CA ILE A 369 22.73 -16.32 -18.56
C ILE A 369 22.94 -17.79 -18.18
N MET A 370 22.01 -18.67 -18.59
CA MET A 370 22.01 -20.08 -18.18
C MET A 370 23.20 -20.85 -18.75
N GLU A 371 23.56 -20.59 -20.02
CA GLU A 371 24.59 -21.35 -20.72
C GLU A 371 25.99 -21.21 -20.07
N PRO A 372 26.49 -20.00 -19.75
CA PRO A 372 27.74 -19.85 -18.99
C PRO A 372 27.69 -20.49 -17.60
N LEU A 373 26.56 -20.42 -16.89
CA LEU A 373 26.41 -21.02 -15.56
C LEU A 373 26.54 -22.55 -15.61
N LEU A 374 25.90 -23.19 -16.58
CA LEU A 374 25.98 -24.64 -16.80
C LEU A 374 27.40 -25.10 -17.17
N GLN A 375 28.09 -24.31 -18.01
CA GLN A 375 29.47 -24.58 -18.38
C GLN A 375 30.40 -24.46 -17.16
N ALA A 376 30.24 -23.41 -16.34
CA ALA A 376 31.00 -23.22 -15.11
C ALA A 376 30.77 -24.37 -14.11
N TYR A 377 29.52 -24.76 -13.89
CA TYR A 377 29.17 -25.90 -13.03
C TYR A 377 29.80 -27.21 -13.50
N THR A 378 29.73 -27.49 -14.81
CA THR A 378 30.29 -28.72 -15.40
C THR A 378 31.82 -28.76 -15.33
N ALA A 379 32.49 -27.61 -15.49
CA ALA A 379 33.94 -27.52 -15.37
C ALA A 379 34.40 -27.73 -13.92
N ARG A 380 33.71 -27.12 -12.95
CA ARG A 380 34.08 -27.19 -11.53
C ARG A 380 33.77 -28.53 -10.87
N SER A 381 32.66 -29.17 -11.23
CA SER A 381 32.30 -30.51 -10.73
C SER A 381 33.32 -31.62 -11.08
N ARG A 382 34.24 -31.36 -12.04
CA ARG A 382 35.29 -32.30 -12.45
C ARG A 382 36.61 -32.13 -11.69
N LEU A 383 36.75 -31.10 -10.84
CA LEU A 383 37.98 -30.81 -10.08
C LEU A 383 37.97 -31.46 -8.68
N PRO A 384 39.13 -31.87 -8.11
CA PRO A 384 39.20 -32.44 -6.76
C PRO A 384 38.83 -31.42 -5.65
N ALA A 385 38.06 -31.88 -4.66
CA ALA A 385 37.17 -31.08 -3.81
C ALA A 385 37.77 -30.12 -2.74
N SER A 386 39.08 -29.83 -2.70
CA SER A 386 39.66 -29.24 -1.47
C SER A 386 39.80 -27.70 -1.40
N GLY A 387 39.06 -26.92 -2.20
CA GLY A 387 39.15 -25.44 -2.13
C GLY A 387 37.94 -24.64 -2.65
N ASP A 388 37.13 -25.22 -3.54
CA ASP A 388 36.11 -24.47 -4.32
C ASP A 388 34.66 -24.69 -3.86
N ALA A 389 34.43 -25.27 -2.68
CA ALA A 389 33.07 -25.63 -2.23
C ALA A 389 32.13 -24.41 -2.18
N ALA A 390 32.62 -23.26 -1.75
CA ALA A 390 31.83 -22.02 -1.69
C ALA A 390 31.47 -21.49 -3.09
N GLU A 391 32.42 -21.49 -4.04
CA GLU A 391 32.16 -21.07 -5.43
C GLU A 391 31.17 -22.00 -6.13
N LEU A 392 31.26 -23.30 -5.86
CA LEU A 392 30.30 -24.28 -6.40
C LEU A 392 28.89 -24.04 -5.85
N SER A 393 28.74 -23.78 -4.54
CA SER A 393 27.44 -23.45 -3.93
C SER A 393 26.82 -22.16 -4.47
N VAL A 394 27.63 -21.15 -4.80
CA VAL A 394 27.15 -19.94 -5.50
C VAL A 394 26.56 -20.30 -6.85
N ILE A 395 27.27 -21.09 -7.66
CA ILE A 395 26.80 -21.50 -8.99
C ILE A 395 25.51 -22.34 -8.88
N GLU A 396 25.44 -23.25 -7.90
CA GLU A 396 24.24 -24.05 -7.63
C GLU A 396 23.03 -23.17 -7.26
N GLY A 397 23.22 -22.17 -6.39
CA GLY A 397 22.16 -21.23 -6.03
C GLY A 397 21.68 -20.38 -7.20
N GLN A 398 22.58 -19.94 -8.08
CA GLN A 398 22.23 -19.21 -9.30
C GLN A 398 21.45 -20.10 -10.29
N ILE A 399 21.88 -21.35 -10.48
CA ILE A 399 21.17 -22.32 -11.31
C ILE A 399 19.78 -22.61 -10.72
N ALA A 400 19.66 -22.75 -9.39
CA ALA A 400 18.37 -22.98 -8.73
C ALA A 400 17.38 -21.84 -9.04
N TRP A 401 17.79 -20.58 -8.90
CA TRP A 401 16.96 -19.43 -9.29
C TRP A 401 16.54 -19.49 -10.76
N MET A 402 17.48 -19.76 -11.66
CA MET A 402 17.18 -19.87 -13.09
C MET A 402 16.17 -20.98 -13.40
N VAL A 403 16.32 -22.15 -12.77
CA VAL A 403 15.39 -23.26 -12.91
C VAL A 403 13.99 -22.88 -12.41
N HIS A 404 13.88 -22.23 -11.25
CA HIS A 404 12.60 -21.77 -10.71
C HIS A 404 11.95 -20.70 -11.60
N ILE A 405 12.73 -19.75 -12.11
CA ILE A 405 12.25 -18.72 -13.06
C ILE A 405 11.72 -19.38 -14.33
N ILE A 406 12.50 -20.28 -14.95
CA ILE A 406 12.08 -21.00 -16.16
C ILE A 406 10.83 -21.83 -15.89
N ALA A 407 10.78 -22.56 -14.78
CA ALA A 407 9.63 -23.36 -14.38
C ALA A 407 8.37 -22.49 -14.21
N ALA A 408 8.48 -21.31 -13.56
CA ALA A 408 7.38 -20.38 -13.41
C ALA A 408 6.87 -19.87 -14.78
N ILE A 409 7.78 -19.51 -15.69
CA ILE A 409 7.43 -19.06 -17.05
C ILE A 409 6.71 -20.16 -17.84
N LEU A 410 7.12 -21.43 -17.71
CA LEU A 410 6.52 -22.56 -18.43
C LEU A 410 5.18 -23.03 -17.81
N LYS A 411 5.01 -22.89 -16.48
CA LYS A 411 3.83 -23.36 -15.72
C LYS A 411 2.53 -22.66 -16.14
N ILE A 412 2.58 -21.40 -16.57
CA ILE A 412 1.36 -20.67 -16.94
C ILE A 412 0.79 -21.24 -18.25
N ARG A 413 -0.43 -21.77 -18.23
CA ARG A 413 -1.11 -22.22 -19.47
C ARG A 413 -1.21 -21.06 -20.46
N GLN A 414 -1.04 -21.32 -21.75
CA GLN A 414 -1.29 -20.32 -22.80
C GLN A 414 -2.73 -19.80 -22.64
N THR A 415 -2.89 -18.57 -22.12
CA THR A 415 -4.12 -17.82 -22.30
C THR A 415 -4.13 -17.37 -23.75
N VAL A 416 -4.97 -18.02 -24.54
CA VAL A 416 -5.23 -17.73 -25.96
C VAL A 416 -5.53 -16.23 -26.10
N GLY A 417 -4.65 -15.47 -26.76
CA GLY A 417 -4.91 -14.04 -26.95
C GLY A 417 -3.75 -13.13 -27.40
N CYS A 418 -2.57 -13.64 -27.76
CA CYS A 418 -1.57 -12.84 -28.49
C CYS A 418 -1.57 -13.30 -29.95
N ARG A 419 -2.18 -12.51 -30.83
CA ARG A 419 -1.89 -12.49 -32.25
C ARG A 419 -1.18 -11.20 -32.58
#